data_AF-F5R7K8-F1
#
_entry.id   AF-F5R7K8-F1
#
_cell.length_a   1.000
_cell.length_b   1.000
_cell.length_c   1.000
_cell.angle_alpha   90.00
_cell.angle_beta   90.00
_cell.angle_gamma   90.00
#
_symmetry.space_group_name_H-M   'P 1'
#
loop_
_entity.id
_entity.type
_entity.pdbx_description
1 polymer ?
#
loop_
_entity_poly.entity_id
_entity_poly.type
_entity_poly.pdbx_seq_one_letter_code
_entity_poly.pdbx_strand_id
1 'polypeptide(L)'
;MESEEVIAELRKQLDHVEAQGAKDVQVSALRSYLAAIEKDAGASQAYRRQQHEGMLAHYSAKNEHSIEMLKAVLEAGKSALQSLLVINGGAVVALLGVFSSLAGREGGALLARYLSLPLLQFGFGVLVAALGFAFRYFSQALYSEGNTDNDSYRKAGDWFRYAAIASAVSGYMLFGFAVVNAYHAVVWSFSR
;
A
#
# COMPACT_ATOMS: atom_id res chain seq x y z
N MET A 1 -21.10 -26.91 -20.99
CA MET A 1 -21.10 -28.24 -21.60
C MET A 1 -19.88 -28.32 -22.47
N GLU A 2 -18.93 -29.15 -22.05
CA GLU A 2 -17.86 -29.58 -22.94
C GLU A 2 -18.47 -30.42 -24.08
N SER A 3 -17.80 -30.47 -25.23
CA SER A 3 -18.26 -31.25 -26.40
C SER A 3 -18.60 -32.70 -26.04
N GLU A 4 -17.88 -33.25 -25.05
CA GLU A 4 -18.06 -34.60 -24.53
C GLU A 4 -19.38 -34.80 -23.76
N GLU A 5 -19.82 -33.80 -22.99
CA GLU A 5 -21.10 -33.86 -22.26
C GLU A 5 -22.30 -33.82 -23.21
N VAL A 6 -22.21 -33.02 -24.28
CA VAL A 6 -23.25 -32.93 -25.32
C VAL A 6 -23.39 -34.26 -26.05
N ILE A 7 -22.27 -34.90 -26.40
CA ILE A 7 -22.25 -36.20 -27.09
C ILE A 7 -22.76 -37.31 -26.16
N ALA A 8 -22.44 -37.26 -24.86
CA ALA A 8 -22.91 -38.23 -23.89
C ALA A 8 -24.43 -38.15 -23.68
N GLU A 9 -24.99 -36.95 -23.55
CA GLU A 9 -26.43 -36.75 -23.41
C GLU A 9 -27.18 -37.11 -24.70
N LEU A 10 -26.60 -36.81 -25.88
CA LEU A 10 -27.15 -37.23 -27.17
C LEU A 10 -27.25 -38.76 -27.27
N ARG A 11 -26.19 -39.48 -26.88
CA ARG A 11 -26.18 -40.96 -26.87
C ARG A 11 -27.24 -41.51 -25.94
N LYS A 12 -27.31 -40.99 -24.71
CA LYS A 12 -28.29 -41.42 -23.70
C LYS A 12 -29.74 -41.26 -24.17
N GLN A 13 -30.05 -40.19 -24.91
CA GLN A 13 -31.39 -39.98 -25.45
C GLN A 13 -31.68 -40.88 -26.66
N LEU A 14 -30.69 -41.15 -27.50
CA LEU A 14 -30.82 -42.15 -28.57
C LEU A 14 -31.09 -43.55 -28.00
N ASP A 15 -30.35 -43.96 -26.95
CA ASP A 15 -30.56 -45.23 -26.26
C ASP A 15 -31.98 -45.33 -25.65
N HIS A 16 -32.51 -44.22 -25.14
CA HIS A 16 -33.87 -44.16 -24.58
C HIS A 16 -34.95 -44.30 -25.66
N VAL A 17 -34.77 -43.65 -26.81
CA VAL A 17 -35.70 -43.72 -27.95
C VAL A 17 -35.66 -45.12 -28.59
N GLU A 18 -34.49 -45.74 -28.65
CA GLU A 18 -34.31 -47.12 -29.12
C GLU A 18 -35.00 -48.12 -28.17
N ALA A 19 -34.89 -47.93 -26.85
CA ALA A 19 -35.58 -48.75 -25.85
C ALA A 19 -37.12 -48.64 -25.91
N GLN A 20 -37.65 -47.56 -26.46
CA GLN A 20 -39.09 -47.39 -26.71
C GLN A 20 -39.57 -48.07 -28.01
N GLY A 21 -38.68 -48.79 -28.71
CA GLY A 21 -39.00 -49.58 -29.90
C GLY A 21 -38.95 -48.79 -31.22
N ALA A 22 -38.50 -47.54 -31.19
CA ALA A 22 -38.30 -46.74 -32.40
C ALA A 22 -37.00 -47.17 -33.10
N LYS A 23 -37.11 -47.68 -34.33
CA LYS A 23 -35.96 -48.13 -35.15
C LYS A 23 -35.45 -47.06 -36.13
N ASP A 24 -36.24 -46.02 -36.36
CA ASP A 24 -35.94 -44.95 -37.31
C ASP A 24 -36.24 -43.58 -36.67
N VAL A 25 -35.31 -42.63 -36.80
CA VAL A 25 -35.48 -41.24 -36.33
C VAL A 25 -35.76 -40.34 -37.52
N GLN A 26 -36.85 -39.58 -37.47
CA GLN A 26 -37.16 -38.60 -38.52
C GLN A 26 -36.10 -37.49 -38.53
N VAL A 27 -35.55 -37.20 -39.71
CA VAL A 27 -34.54 -36.15 -39.92
C VAL A 27 -35.04 -34.78 -39.45
N SER A 28 -36.33 -34.50 -39.58
CA SER A 28 -36.98 -33.28 -39.07
C SER A 28 -36.91 -33.18 -37.54
N ALA A 29 -37.26 -34.25 -36.83
CA ALA A 29 -37.22 -34.31 -35.37
C ALA A 29 -35.78 -34.19 -34.84
N LEU A 30 -34.82 -34.85 -35.49
CA LEU A 30 -33.41 -34.74 -35.14
C LEU A 30 -32.88 -33.31 -35.35
N ARG A 31 -33.27 -32.64 -36.45
CA ARG A 31 -32.92 -31.23 -36.69
C ARG A 31 -33.51 -30.30 -35.63
N SER A 32 -34.77 -30.52 -35.23
CA SER A 32 -35.41 -29.74 -34.17
C SER A 32 -34.73 -29.93 -32.82
N TYR A 33 -34.31 -31.15 -32.50
CA TYR A 33 -33.57 -31.46 -31.28
C TYR A 33 -32.16 -30.83 -31.27
N LEU A 34 -31.41 -30.96 -32.36
CA LEU A 34 -30.10 -30.31 -32.53
C LEU A 34 -30.20 -28.78 -32.41
N ALA A 35 -31.23 -28.16 -33.01
CA ALA A 35 -31.48 -26.73 -32.88
C ALA A 35 -31.80 -26.30 -31.44
N ALA A 36 -32.48 -27.16 -30.66
CA ALA A 36 -32.74 -26.91 -29.25
C ALA A 36 -31.45 -27.00 -28.40
N ILE A 37 -30.60 -28.01 -28.65
CA ILE A 37 -29.28 -28.14 -27.99
C ILE A 37 -28.37 -26.96 -28.33
N GLU A 38 -28.28 -26.56 -29.60
CA GLU A 38 -27.44 -25.44 -30.02
C GLU A 38 -27.85 -24.14 -29.32
N LYS A 39 -29.16 -23.90 -29.18
CA LYS A 39 -29.70 -22.73 -28.47
C LYS A 39 -29.32 -22.74 -26.98
N ASP A 40 -29.42 -23.90 -26.32
CA ASP A 40 -29.11 -24.05 -24.90
C ASP A 40 -27.58 -23.98 -24.63
N ALA A 41 -26.78 -24.59 -25.50
CA ALA A 41 -25.32 -24.51 -25.48
C ALA A 41 -24.82 -23.07 -25.68
N GLY A 42 -25.42 -22.31 -26.60
CA GLY A 42 -25.11 -20.91 -26.84
C GLY A 42 -25.46 -20.01 -25.65
N ALA A 43 -26.62 -20.21 -25.03
CA ALA A 43 -27.01 -19.49 -23.81
C ALA A 43 -26.07 -19.80 -22.63
N SER A 44 -25.68 -21.07 -22.47
CA SER A 44 -24.72 -21.54 -21.46
C SER A 44 -23.31 -20.96 -21.67
N GLN A 45 -22.86 -20.83 -22.92
CA GLN A 45 -21.57 -20.24 -23.27
C GLN A 45 -21.55 -18.72 -23.04
N ALA A 46 -22.62 -18.01 -23.41
CA ALA A 46 -22.77 -16.58 -23.15
C ALA A 46 -22.75 -16.27 -21.65
N TYR A 47 -23.45 -17.08 -20.85
CA TYR A 47 -23.44 -16.97 -19.39
C TYR A 47 -22.04 -17.19 -18.79
N ARG A 48 -21.30 -18.22 -19.23
CA ARG A 48 -19.91 -18.45 -18.79
C ARG A 48 -18.98 -17.30 -19.17
N ARG A 49 -19.12 -16.74 -20.38
CA ARG A 49 -18.35 -15.57 -20.82
C ARG A 49 -18.64 -14.36 -19.93
N GLN A 50 -19.90 -14.06 -19.67
CA GLN A 50 -20.30 -12.94 -18.82
C GLN A 50 -19.78 -13.10 -17.38
N GLN A 51 -19.81 -14.32 -16.81
CA GLN A 51 -19.21 -14.58 -15.51
C GLN A 51 -17.69 -14.41 -15.53
N HIS A 52 -17.02 -14.91 -16.56
CA HIS A 52 -15.57 -14.77 -16.69
C HIS A 52 -15.14 -13.31 -16.85
N GLU A 53 -15.83 -12.55 -17.71
CA GLU A 53 -15.64 -11.11 -17.88
C GLU A 53 -15.91 -10.36 -16.58
N GLY A 54 -16.99 -10.72 -15.86
CA GLY A 54 -17.28 -10.16 -14.54
C GLY A 54 -16.20 -10.46 -13.50
N MET A 55 -15.66 -11.69 -13.49
CA MET A 55 -14.54 -12.06 -12.62
C MET A 55 -13.27 -11.30 -12.99
N LEU A 56 -12.91 -11.22 -14.27
CA LEU A 56 -11.74 -10.45 -14.74
C LEU A 56 -11.87 -8.99 -14.36
N ALA A 57 -13.04 -8.37 -14.58
CA ALA A 57 -13.32 -7.01 -14.18
C ALA A 57 -13.21 -6.83 -12.65
N HIS A 58 -13.72 -7.79 -11.87
CA HIS A 58 -13.61 -7.78 -10.42
C HIS A 58 -12.14 -7.86 -9.95
N TYR A 59 -11.34 -8.75 -10.54
CA TYR A 59 -9.92 -8.88 -10.23
C TYR A 59 -9.13 -7.63 -10.64
N SER A 60 -9.42 -7.05 -11.82
CA SER A 60 -8.81 -5.79 -12.28
C SER A 60 -9.11 -4.67 -11.30
N ALA A 61 -10.39 -4.47 -10.95
CA ALA A 61 -10.81 -3.44 -10.02
C ALA A 61 -10.18 -3.60 -8.64
N LYS A 62 -10.08 -4.84 -8.14
CA LYS A 62 -9.42 -5.13 -6.85
C LYS A 62 -7.92 -4.83 -6.89
N ASN A 63 -7.25 -5.14 -7.99
CA ASN A 63 -5.83 -4.88 -8.17
C ASN A 63 -5.56 -3.37 -8.28
N GLU A 64 -6.34 -2.66 -9.10
CA GLU A 64 -6.28 -1.20 -9.25
C GLU A 64 -6.50 -0.49 -7.91
N HIS A 65 -7.56 -0.88 -7.17
CA HIS A 65 -7.83 -0.35 -5.84
C HIS A 65 -6.65 -0.59 -4.88
N SER A 66 -6.04 -1.77 -4.91
CA SER A 66 -4.90 -2.09 -4.04
C SER A 66 -3.67 -1.24 -4.37
N ILE A 67 -3.40 -1.00 -5.65
CA ILE A 67 -2.32 -0.13 -6.12
C ILE A 67 -2.58 1.32 -5.71
N GLU A 68 -3.81 1.81 -5.88
CA GLU A 68 -4.18 3.18 -5.52
C GLU A 68 -4.10 3.42 -4.01
N MET A 69 -4.61 2.49 -3.20
CA MET A 69 -4.47 2.54 -1.75
C MET A 69 -2.99 2.53 -1.31
N LEU A 70 -2.14 1.71 -1.93
CA LEU A 70 -0.71 1.71 -1.64
C LEU A 70 -0.06 3.06 -1.97
N LYS A 71 -0.39 3.66 -3.13
CA LYS A 71 0.09 4.99 -3.50
C LYS A 71 -0.35 6.05 -2.50
N ALA A 72 -1.62 6.03 -2.08
CA ALA A 72 -2.16 6.97 -1.10
C ALA A 72 -1.42 6.89 0.24
N VAL A 73 -1.19 5.68 0.77
CA VAL A 73 -0.44 5.49 2.02
C VAL A 73 1.02 5.94 1.89
N LEU A 74 1.66 5.63 0.76
CA LEU A 74 3.04 6.03 0.50
C LEU A 74 3.21 7.55 0.40
N GLU A 75 2.26 8.24 -0.23
CA GLU A 75 2.29 9.71 -0.33
C GLU A 75 2.01 10.34 1.04
N ALA A 76 1.02 9.84 1.79
CA ALA A 76 0.76 10.32 3.15
C ALA A 76 1.98 10.16 4.07
N GLY A 77 2.67 9.01 4.02
CA GLY A 77 3.90 8.79 4.78
C GLY A 77 5.06 9.71 4.36
N LYS A 78 5.21 9.96 3.05
CA LYS A 78 6.19 10.93 2.53
C LYS A 78 5.88 12.34 3.02
N SER A 79 4.62 12.79 2.94
CA SER A 79 4.21 14.09 3.45
C SER A 79 4.48 14.22 4.95
N ALA A 80 4.19 13.18 5.75
CA ALA A 80 4.45 13.19 7.19
C ALA A 80 5.94 13.36 7.52
N LEU A 81 6.84 12.64 6.81
CA LEU A 81 8.29 12.78 7.00
C LEU A 81 8.82 14.11 6.46
N GLN A 82 8.26 14.64 5.37
CA GLN A 82 8.61 15.97 4.85
C GLN A 82 8.23 17.06 5.85
N SER A 83 7.02 17.00 6.42
CA SER A 83 6.60 17.91 7.49
C SER A 83 7.56 17.84 8.68
N LEU A 84 7.96 16.63 9.10
CA LEU A 84 8.90 16.44 10.19
C LEU A 84 10.27 17.08 9.90
N LEU A 85 10.81 16.94 8.68
CA LEU A 85 12.04 17.61 8.25
C LEU A 85 11.89 19.14 8.31
N VAL A 86 10.79 19.68 7.78
CA VAL A 86 10.56 21.13 7.70
C VAL A 86 10.42 21.75 9.09
N ILE A 87 9.62 21.16 9.98
CA ILE A 87 9.39 21.73 11.32
C ILE A 87 10.65 21.65 12.19
N ASN A 88 11.36 20.52 12.18
CA ASN A 88 12.59 20.37 12.96
C ASN A 88 13.72 21.22 12.36
N GLY A 89 13.89 21.20 11.04
CA GLY A 89 14.89 21.99 10.35
C GLY A 89 14.65 23.50 10.53
N GLY A 90 13.40 23.95 10.44
CA GLY A 90 13.02 25.32 10.72
C GLY A 90 13.34 25.74 12.15
N ALA A 91 13.08 24.87 13.13
CA ALA A 91 13.45 25.11 14.52
C ALA A 91 14.97 25.19 14.72
N VAL A 92 15.75 24.31 14.08
CA VAL A 92 17.22 24.37 14.10
C VAL A 92 17.72 25.70 13.53
N VAL A 93 17.24 26.11 12.36
CA VAL A 93 17.63 27.38 11.73
C VAL A 93 17.27 28.57 12.61
N ALA A 94 16.08 28.58 13.21
CA ALA A 94 15.65 29.63 14.12
C ALA A 94 16.56 29.73 15.36
N LEU A 95 16.88 28.59 15.99
CA LEU A 95 17.76 28.55 17.16
C LEU A 95 19.20 28.94 16.82
N LEU A 96 19.73 28.54 15.65
CA LEU A 96 21.04 29.02 15.18
C LEU A 96 21.05 30.53 14.95
N GLY A 97 19.95 31.10 14.45
CA GLY A 97 19.76 32.55 14.36
C GLY A 97 19.79 33.24 15.74
N VAL A 98 19.10 32.66 16.72
CA VAL A 98 19.17 33.14 18.12
C VAL A 98 20.62 33.07 18.63
N PHE A 99 21.34 31.97 18.40
CA PHE A 99 22.73 31.82 18.84
C PHE A 99 23.64 32.89 18.22
N SER A 100 23.47 33.18 16.94
CA SER A 100 24.19 34.25 16.25
C SER A 100 23.90 35.62 16.88
N SER A 101 22.64 35.88 17.24
CA SER A 101 22.26 37.15 17.88
C SER A 101 22.80 37.32 19.31
N LEU A 102 23.02 36.20 20.02
CA LEU A 102 23.53 36.18 21.39
C LEU A 102 25.07 36.25 21.47
N ALA A 103 25.76 36.00 20.37
CA ALA A 103 27.22 36.03 20.32
C ALA A 103 27.76 37.40 20.77
N GLY A 104 28.64 37.39 21.78
CA GLY A 104 29.27 38.61 22.31
C GLY A 104 28.37 39.49 23.19
N ARG A 105 27.11 39.11 23.46
CA ARG A 105 26.23 39.85 24.38
C ARG A 105 26.39 39.38 25.82
N GLU A 106 26.41 40.32 26.76
CA GLU A 106 26.35 40.01 28.20
C GLU A 106 25.08 39.20 28.53
N GLY A 107 25.23 38.10 29.26
CA GLY A 107 24.13 37.16 29.57
C GLY A 107 23.75 36.19 28.44
N GLY A 108 24.20 36.40 27.20
CA GLY A 108 23.86 35.54 26.06
C GLY A 108 24.36 34.10 26.18
N ALA A 109 25.48 33.89 26.87
CA ALA A 109 26.05 32.56 27.11
C ALA A 109 25.14 31.65 27.94
N LEU A 110 24.36 32.20 28.88
CA LEU A 110 23.46 31.42 29.74
C LEU A 110 22.27 30.88 28.92
N LEU A 111 21.63 31.75 28.14
CA LEU A 111 20.51 31.37 27.28
C LEU A 111 20.96 30.37 26.19
N ALA A 112 22.11 30.60 25.58
CA ALA A 112 22.69 29.67 24.59
C ALA A 112 22.96 28.28 25.20
N ARG A 113 23.46 28.22 26.44
CA ARG A 113 23.67 26.95 27.14
C ARG A 113 22.37 26.17 27.33
N TYR A 114 21.29 26.82 27.79
CA TYR A 114 20.01 26.13 27.98
C TYR A 114 19.34 25.72 26.66
N LEU A 115 19.46 26.53 25.60
CA LEU A 115 18.90 26.22 24.28
C LEU A 115 19.69 25.18 23.47
N SER A 116 20.91 24.83 23.89
CA SER A 116 21.74 23.82 23.22
C SER A 116 21.10 22.42 23.16
N LEU A 117 20.41 22.01 24.23
CA LEU A 117 19.73 20.71 24.28
C LEU A 117 18.54 20.66 23.31
N PRO A 118 17.60 21.63 23.31
CA PRO A 118 16.55 21.71 22.30
C PRO A 118 17.09 21.73 20.86
N LEU A 119 18.16 22.50 20.59
CA LEU A 119 18.80 22.54 19.28
C LEU A 119 19.24 21.14 18.82
N LEU A 120 19.88 20.39 19.70
CA LEU A 120 20.31 19.01 19.43
C LEU A 120 19.10 18.09 19.19
N GLN A 121 18.05 18.22 19.99
CA GLN A 121 16.83 17.40 19.85
C GLN A 121 16.11 17.66 18.52
N PHE A 122 15.98 18.92 18.10
CA PHE A 122 15.45 19.24 16.76
C PHE A 122 16.37 18.70 15.66
N GLY A 123 17.69 18.85 15.79
CA GLY A 123 18.66 18.28 14.85
C GLY A 123 18.55 16.75 14.74
N PHE A 124 18.35 16.06 15.86
CA PHE A 124 18.10 14.62 15.87
C PHE A 124 16.75 14.27 15.23
N GLY A 125 15.72 15.11 15.42
CA GLY A 125 14.45 15.01 14.70
C GLY A 125 14.62 15.07 13.18
N VAL A 126 15.47 15.97 12.67
CA VAL A 126 15.84 16.03 11.23
C VAL A 126 16.51 14.73 10.78
N LEU A 127 17.48 14.23 11.55
CA LEU A 127 18.20 13.00 11.23
C LEU A 127 17.26 11.79 11.16
N VAL A 128 16.39 11.63 12.16
CA VAL A 128 15.42 10.52 12.21
C VAL A 128 14.44 10.60 11.04
N ALA A 129 13.98 11.79 10.66
CA ALA A 129 13.13 11.97 9.49
C ALA A 129 13.84 11.55 8.18
N ALA A 130 15.11 11.94 8.02
CA ALA A 130 15.92 11.56 6.87
C ALA A 130 16.16 10.04 6.79
N LEU A 131 16.42 9.40 7.94
CA LEU A 131 16.53 7.93 8.03
C LEU A 131 15.20 7.27 7.65
N GLY A 132 14.05 7.85 8.02
CA GLY A 132 12.74 7.38 7.58
C GLY A 132 12.59 7.34 6.06
N PHE A 133 13.09 8.35 5.34
CA PHE A 133 13.14 8.32 3.88
C PHE A 133 14.04 7.21 3.33
N ALA A 134 15.22 7.02 3.92
CA ALA A 134 16.15 5.97 3.52
C ALA A 134 15.54 4.57 3.71
N PHE A 135 14.92 4.31 4.87
CA PHE A 135 14.24 3.04 5.15
C PHE A 135 13.08 2.80 4.18
N ARG A 136 12.32 3.84 3.84
CA ARG A 136 11.25 3.74 2.84
C ARG A 136 11.82 3.36 1.46
N TYR A 137 12.93 3.96 1.06
CA TYR A 137 13.61 3.65 -0.19
C TYR A 137 14.08 2.18 -0.22
N PHE A 138 14.73 1.71 0.84
CA PHE A 138 15.16 0.31 0.93
C PHE A 138 13.99 -0.68 0.94
N SER A 139 12.91 -0.36 1.66
CA SER A 139 11.68 -1.17 1.64
C SER A 139 11.14 -1.33 0.22
N GLN A 140 11.07 -0.24 -0.56
CA GLN A 140 10.59 -0.28 -1.94
C GLN A 140 11.53 -1.03 -2.88
N ALA A 141 12.84 -0.85 -2.75
CA ALA A 141 13.84 -1.60 -3.53
C ALA A 141 13.68 -3.12 -3.33
N LEU A 142 13.57 -3.55 -2.06
CA LEU A 142 13.40 -4.97 -1.72
C LEU A 142 12.07 -5.55 -2.22
N TYR A 143 10.99 -4.77 -2.19
CA TYR A 143 9.72 -5.21 -2.79
C TYR A 143 9.77 -5.30 -4.31
N SER A 144 10.57 -4.48 -4.99
CA SER A 144 10.72 -4.55 -6.44
C SER A 144 11.58 -5.72 -6.92
N GLU A 145 12.56 -6.15 -6.11
CA GLU A 145 13.48 -7.25 -6.43
C GLU A 145 12.98 -8.63 -5.97
N GLY A 146 11.95 -8.67 -5.13
CA GLY A 146 11.34 -9.90 -4.66
C GLY A 146 10.60 -10.65 -5.77
N ASN A 147 11.24 -11.66 -6.37
CA ASN A 147 10.54 -12.67 -7.15
C ASN A 147 9.60 -13.49 -6.25
N THR A 148 8.46 -13.91 -6.79
CA THR A 148 7.28 -14.47 -6.10
C THR A 148 7.55 -15.60 -5.09
N ASP A 149 8.70 -16.29 -5.18
CA ASP A 149 9.06 -17.42 -4.31
C ASP A 149 10.06 -17.10 -3.18
N ASN A 150 10.71 -15.92 -3.16
CA ASN A 150 11.79 -15.65 -2.21
C ASN A 150 11.33 -14.83 -1.00
N ASP A 151 10.81 -15.53 0.02
CA ASP A 151 10.21 -14.96 1.24
C ASP A 151 11.18 -14.06 2.05
N SER A 152 12.50 -14.16 1.82
CA SER A 152 13.52 -13.35 2.50
C SER A 152 13.44 -11.85 2.14
N TYR A 153 13.30 -11.52 0.86
CA TYR A 153 13.21 -10.12 0.40
C TYR A 153 11.96 -9.43 0.92
N ARG A 154 10.85 -10.18 0.97
CA ARG A 154 9.58 -9.68 1.51
C ARG A 154 9.68 -9.35 3.00
N LYS A 155 10.27 -10.26 3.78
CA LYS A 155 10.52 -10.04 5.23
C LYS A 155 11.44 -8.85 5.49
N ALA A 156 12.52 -8.71 4.72
CA ALA A 156 13.41 -7.57 4.82
C ALA A 156 12.69 -6.25 4.46
N GLY A 157 11.90 -6.26 3.38
CA GLY A 157 11.09 -5.11 2.97
C GLY A 157 10.08 -4.68 4.03
N ASP A 158 9.43 -5.65 4.69
CA ASP A 158 8.52 -5.40 5.82
C ASP A 158 9.24 -4.77 7.01
N TRP A 159 10.42 -5.28 7.36
CA TRP A 159 11.23 -4.73 8.44
C TRP A 159 11.59 -3.26 8.20
N PHE A 160 12.08 -2.92 7.00
CA PHE A 160 12.36 -1.52 6.64
C PHE A 160 11.11 -0.63 6.62
N ARG A 161 9.96 -1.18 6.23
CA ARG A 161 8.68 -0.45 6.31
C ARG A 161 8.35 -0.07 7.75
N TYR A 162 8.45 -1.02 8.69
CA TYR A 162 8.19 -0.74 10.10
C TYR A 162 9.24 0.19 10.72
N ALA A 163 10.51 0.07 10.32
CA ALA A 163 11.55 1.02 10.73
C ALA A 163 11.23 2.45 10.26
N ALA A 164 10.74 2.63 9.03
CA ALA A 164 10.31 3.93 8.53
C ALA A 164 9.14 4.50 9.35
N ILE A 165 8.13 3.68 9.66
CA ILE A 165 6.99 4.10 10.50
C ILE A 165 7.47 4.50 11.90
N ALA A 166 8.30 3.68 12.53
CA ALA A 166 8.85 3.95 13.86
C ALA A 166 9.67 5.25 13.89
N SER A 167 10.45 5.51 12.82
CA SER A 167 11.21 6.75 12.70
C SER A 167 10.29 7.98 12.64
N ALA A 168 9.19 7.92 11.88
CA ALA A 168 8.24 9.03 11.80
C ALA A 168 7.61 9.33 13.18
N VAL A 169 7.11 8.29 13.87
CA VAL A 169 6.51 8.43 15.20
C VAL A 169 7.52 8.97 16.22
N SER A 170 8.73 8.41 16.24
CA SER A 170 9.80 8.84 17.15
C SER A 170 10.19 10.30 16.89
N GLY A 171 10.25 10.72 15.63
CA GLY A 171 10.54 12.09 15.26
C GLY A 171 9.50 13.09 15.77
N TYR A 172 8.20 12.77 15.68
CA TYR A 172 7.15 13.62 16.25
C TYR A 172 7.22 13.70 17.77
N MET A 173 7.52 12.59 18.45
CA MET A 173 7.75 12.59 19.90
C MET A 173 8.95 13.47 20.28
N LEU A 174 10.07 13.33 19.56
CA LEU A 174 11.27 14.16 19.75
C LEU A 174 10.98 15.64 19.54
N PHE A 175 10.23 16.00 18.51
CA PHE A 175 9.80 17.38 18.26
C PHE A 175 9.00 17.92 19.46
N GLY A 176 8.02 17.16 19.96
CA GLY A 176 7.24 17.54 21.14
C GLY A 176 8.11 17.76 22.38
N PHE A 177 9.04 16.83 22.67
CA PHE A 177 9.99 16.98 23.77
C PHE A 177 10.92 18.19 23.59
N ALA A 178 11.40 18.43 22.37
CA ALA A 178 12.27 19.56 22.06
C ALA A 178 11.58 20.90 22.30
N VAL A 179 10.28 21.02 21.94
CA VAL A 179 9.48 22.21 22.21
C VAL A 179 9.33 22.46 23.71
N VAL A 180 9.02 21.43 24.50
CA VAL A 180 8.89 21.55 25.96
C VAL A 180 10.22 21.97 26.59
N ASN A 181 11.34 21.37 26.17
CA ASN A 181 12.66 21.74 26.67
C ASN A 181 13.07 23.16 26.25
N ALA A 182 12.71 23.59 25.03
CA ALA A 182 12.96 24.96 24.57
C ALA A 182 12.19 25.97 25.43
N TYR A 183 10.93 25.66 25.76
CA TYR A 183 10.13 26.48 26.66
C TYR A 183 10.78 26.62 28.04
N HIS A 184 11.16 25.50 28.67
CA HIS A 184 11.83 25.54 29.97
C HIS A 184 13.18 26.26 29.94
N ALA A 185 13.96 26.07 28.86
CA ALA A 185 15.24 26.76 28.67
C ALA A 185 15.08 28.29 28.67
N VAL A 186 14.06 28.79 27.97
CA VAL A 186 13.73 30.22 27.93
C VAL A 186 13.30 30.71 29.31
N VAL A 187 12.32 30.07 29.94
CA VAL A 187 11.80 30.49 31.25
C VAL A 187 12.90 30.53 32.32
N TRP A 188 13.73 29.49 32.39
CA TRP A 188 14.82 29.44 33.37
C TRP A 188 15.89 30.50 33.12
N SER A 189 16.18 30.82 31.87
CA SER A 189 17.15 31.86 31.53
C SER A 189 16.71 33.27 31.93
N PHE A 190 15.41 33.54 32.03
CA PHE A 190 14.87 34.85 32.43
C PHE A 190 14.46 34.93 33.91
N SER A 191 14.47 33.81 34.63
CA SER A 191 14.14 33.74 36.06
C SER A 191 15.33 33.99 37.01
N ARG A 192 16.51 34.28 36.46
CA ARG A 192 17.75 34.60 37.18
C ARG A 192 18.38 35.86 36.61
#